data_AF-A0A7V5VKE2-F1
#
_entry.id   AF-A0A7V5VKE2-F1
#
_cell.length_a   1.000
_cell.length_b   1.000
_cell.length_c   1.000
_cell.angle_alpha   90.00
_cell.angle_beta   90.00
_cell.angle_gamma   90.00
#
_symmetry.space_group_name_H-M   'P 1'
#
loop_
_entity.id
_entity.type
_entity.pdbx_description
1 polymer ?
#
loop_
_entity_poly.entity_id
_entity_poly.type
_entity_poly.pdbx_seq_one_letter_code
_entity_poly.pdbx_strand_id
1 'polypeptide(L)'
;MDHHPHTQRTADFGLLMQLSLQFGALFPPETMNRMLQRLPTQRYQCAETHLEVGYLYSLSRTGRWREALAQLGDEDTSSTPYEIRYLLMTLALEQNRRDAASQIGGRVSDFDSPYHGEDLFRAVRFLLETGRADSARTLMNFVEIPTIRARIQKALSKTQSSAPSPELADALIQLVKADADGLFWFTQPFEKWQDSIDVVILQILMTANRDRYTALLRVIESLPNFRSDGYLRLQLPKNAWLQDFYDPLLAKWLLQTPVEGLGDQPDVAHAAAAAAQAGQFGDAERLMQHAGRVGNDIYDLYLSGYAVGLARQGKYREAARAARRIGVPEYRVYALANIAAELKKRGL
;
A
#
# COMPACT_ATOMS: atom_id res chain seq x y z
N MET A 1 17.64 16.81 10.28
CA MET A 1 17.31 15.43 10.65
C MET A 1 18.45 14.56 10.16
N ASP A 2 19.18 13.94 11.08
CA ASP A 2 20.25 13.01 10.72
C ASP A 2 19.62 11.75 10.13
N HIS A 3 19.84 11.52 8.83
CA HIS A 3 19.52 10.24 8.19
C HIS A 3 20.43 9.16 8.77
N HIS A 4 19.97 8.50 9.84
CA HIS A 4 20.63 7.31 10.36
C HIS A 4 20.57 6.22 9.28
N PRO A 5 21.72 5.75 8.77
CA PRO A 5 21.74 4.69 7.77
C PRO A 5 21.19 3.42 8.41
N HIS A 6 20.06 2.93 7.91
CA HIS A 6 19.48 1.64 8.29
C HIS A 6 20.57 0.56 8.17
N THR A 7 21.00 -0.04 9.28
CA THR A 7 21.91 -1.19 9.23
C THR A 7 21.12 -2.40 8.75
N GLN A 8 21.06 -2.56 7.43
CA GLN A 8 20.32 -3.55 6.64
C GLN A 8 20.77 -5.01 6.86
N ARG A 9 20.58 -5.58 8.05
CA ARG A 9 20.56 -7.04 8.17
C ARG A 9 19.34 -7.50 8.93
N THR A 10 18.45 -8.19 8.21
CA THR A 10 17.55 -9.29 8.65
C THR A 10 16.08 -9.02 9.02
N ALA A 11 15.45 -7.91 8.65
CA ALA A 11 13.99 -7.80 8.77
C ALA A 11 13.33 -7.10 7.57
N ASP A 12 12.44 -7.81 6.85
CA ASP A 12 11.52 -7.17 5.90
C ASP A 12 10.40 -6.45 6.69
N PHE A 13 10.60 -5.15 6.91
CA PHE A 13 9.67 -4.32 7.67
C PHE A 13 8.27 -4.21 7.04
N GLY A 14 8.18 -4.28 5.71
CA GLY A 14 6.89 -4.30 5.01
C GLY A 14 6.12 -5.59 5.30
N LEU A 15 6.82 -6.73 5.30
CA LEU A 15 6.26 -8.01 5.69
C LEU A 15 5.82 -8.03 7.16
N LEU A 16 6.63 -7.48 8.08
CA LEU A 16 6.27 -7.38 9.50
C LEU A 16 5.00 -6.54 9.71
N MET A 17 4.93 -5.37 9.08
CA MET A 17 3.74 -4.51 9.11
C MET A 17 2.51 -5.27 8.58
N GLN A 18 2.64 -5.99 7.47
CA GLN A 18 1.54 -6.72 6.87
C GLN A 18 1.07 -7.90 7.72
N LEU A 19 1.99 -8.66 8.30
CA LEU A 19 1.66 -9.74 9.23
C LEU A 19 0.95 -9.19 10.48
N SER A 20 1.41 -8.06 11.00
CA SER A 20 0.75 -7.38 12.11
C SER A 20 -0.66 -6.93 11.75
N LEU A 21 -0.84 -6.35 10.55
CA LEU A 21 -2.13 -5.95 10.02
C LEU A 21 -3.09 -7.16 9.93
N GLN A 22 -2.64 -8.26 9.33
CA GLN A 22 -3.46 -9.45 9.16
C GLN A 22 -3.83 -10.09 10.50
N PHE A 23 -2.88 -10.22 11.42
CA PHE A 23 -3.13 -10.83 12.72
C PHE A 23 -3.99 -9.94 13.62
N GLY A 24 -3.83 -8.62 13.57
CA GLY A 24 -4.71 -7.69 14.27
C GLY A 24 -6.17 -7.82 13.84
N ALA A 25 -6.43 -8.23 12.59
CA ALA A 25 -7.78 -8.42 12.08
C ALA A 25 -8.38 -9.77 12.49
N LEU A 26 -7.53 -10.75 12.82
CA LEU A 26 -7.91 -12.13 13.13
C LEU A 26 -7.98 -12.44 14.62
N PHE A 27 -7.29 -11.66 15.47
CA PHE A 27 -7.17 -11.90 16.90
C PHE A 27 -7.75 -10.75 17.74
N PRO A 28 -8.25 -11.03 18.97
CA PRO A 28 -8.60 -9.98 19.92
C PRO A 28 -7.38 -9.10 20.29
N PRO A 29 -7.56 -7.81 20.65
CA PRO A 29 -6.47 -6.88 20.94
C PRO A 29 -5.59 -7.36 22.07
N GLU A 30 -6.18 -7.95 23.11
CA GLU A 30 -5.45 -8.46 24.27
C GLU A 30 -4.55 -9.62 23.86
N THR A 31 -4.94 -10.37 22.83
CA THR A 31 -4.11 -11.42 22.25
C THR A 31 -3.00 -10.82 21.39
N MET A 32 -3.34 -9.87 20.52
CA MET A 32 -2.36 -9.21 19.66
C MET A 32 -1.30 -8.44 20.46
N ASN A 33 -1.70 -7.67 21.48
CA ASN A 33 -0.81 -6.95 22.38
C ASN A 33 0.17 -7.91 23.08
N ARG A 34 -0.32 -9.04 23.60
CA ARG A 34 0.55 -10.06 24.20
C ARG A 34 1.51 -10.69 23.21
N MET A 35 1.10 -10.86 21.95
CA MET A 35 1.98 -11.36 20.89
C MET A 35 3.08 -10.33 20.59
N LEU A 36 2.72 -9.06 20.38
CA LEU A 36 3.65 -7.97 20.10
C LEU A 36 4.68 -7.78 21.22
N GLN A 37 4.24 -7.76 22.49
CA GLN A 37 5.13 -7.60 23.67
C GLN A 37 6.15 -8.73 23.83
N ARG A 38 5.90 -9.92 23.27
CA ARG A 38 6.80 -11.07 23.35
C ARG A 38 7.82 -11.12 22.22
N LEU A 39 7.66 -10.29 21.20
CA LEU A 39 8.61 -10.25 20.09
C LEU A 39 9.89 -9.53 20.56
N PRO A 40 11.09 -10.06 20.26
CA PRO A 40 12.36 -9.45 20.66
C PRO A 40 12.71 -8.27 19.74
N THR A 41 11.82 -7.29 19.63
CA THR A 41 11.93 -6.14 18.72
C THR A 41 13.12 -5.24 19.04
N GLN A 42 13.60 -5.24 20.29
CA GLN A 42 14.75 -4.43 20.71
C GLN A 42 16.05 -4.80 19.97
N ARG A 43 16.09 -5.97 19.32
CA ARG A 43 17.22 -6.42 18.51
C ARG A 43 17.19 -5.89 17.07
N TYR A 44 16.09 -5.29 16.63
CA TYR A 44 15.86 -4.87 15.26
C TYR A 44 15.37 -3.42 15.25
N GLN A 45 16.25 -2.51 14.82
CA GLN A 45 15.89 -1.10 14.65
C GLN A 45 14.63 -0.99 13.77
N CYS A 46 13.64 -0.20 14.20
CA CYS A 46 12.35 0.03 13.53
C CYS A 46 11.32 -1.12 13.53
N ALA A 47 11.66 -2.36 13.94
CA ALA A 47 10.71 -3.48 13.90
C ALA A 47 9.47 -3.24 14.78
N GLU A 48 9.68 -2.66 15.96
CA GLU A 48 8.60 -2.28 16.88
C GLU A 48 7.64 -1.28 16.22
N THR A 49 8.17 -0.20 15.64
CA THR A 49 7.39 0.82 14.94
C THR A 49 6.57 0.21 13.79
N HIS A 50 7.16 -0.64 12.94
CA HIS A 50 6.42 -1.24 11.82
C HIS A 50 5.33 -2.22 12.26
N LEU A 51 5.59 -3.00 13.30
CA LEU A 51 4.59 -3.90 13.90
C LEU A 51 3.44 -3.11 14.54
N GLU A 52 3.75 -2.03 15.26
CA GLU A 52 2.78 -1.14 15.88
C GLU A 52 1.93 -0.44 14.82
N VAL A 53 2.55 0.09 13.76
CA VAL A 53 1.85 0.69 12.62
C VAL A 53 0.88 -0.30 12.00
N GLY A 54 1.34 -1.51 11.66
CA GLY A 54 0.47 -2.54 11.08
C GLY A 54 -0.72 -2.87 11.97
N TYR A 55 -0.49 -2.91 13.29
CA TYR A 55 -1.54 -3.19 14.27
C TYR A 55 -2.56 -2.05 14.42
N LEU A 56 -2.08 -0.79 14.53
CA LEU A 56 -2.94 0.41 14.56
C LEU A 56 -3.84 0.46 13.33
N TYR A 57 -3.27 0.21 12.15
CA TYR A 57 -4.04 0.12 10.91
C TYR A 57 -5.09 -0.98 10.94
N SER A 58 -4.76 -2.14 11.49
CA SER A 58 -5.73 -3.22 11.62
C SER A 58 -6.92 -2.82 12.51
N LEU A 59 -6.65 -2.23 13.68
CA LEU A 59 -7.70 -1.78 14.58
C LEU A 59 -8.59 -0.75 13.88
N SER A 60 -7.98 0.23 13.21
CA SER A 60 -8.70 1.24 12.47
C SER A 60 -9.52 0.67 11.31
N ARG A 61 -8.97 -0.23 10.48
CA ARG A 61 -9.69 -0.86 9.35
C ARG A 61 -10.87 -1.72 9.80
N THR A 62 -10.80 -2.28 11.01
CA THR A 62 -11.87 -3.10 11.59
C THR A 62 -12.87 -2.29 12.42
N GLY A 63 -12.78 -0.96 12.39
CA GLY A 63 -13.71 -0.05 13.09
C GLY A 63 -13.45 0.09 14.59
N ARG A 64 -12.33 -0.44 15.10
CA ARG A 64 -11.94 -0.53 16.51
C ARG A 64 -11.20 0.70 16.99
N TRP A 65 -11.82 1.85 16.75
CA TRP A 65 -11.19 3.16 16.95
C TRP A 65 -10.88 3.47 18.40
N ARG A 66 -11.64 2.91 19.36
CA ARG A 66 -11.33 3.12 20.78
C ARG A 66 -9.99 2.49 21.13
N GLU A 67 -9.74 1.27 20.66
CA GLU A 67 -8.47 0.58 20.87
C GLU A 67 -7.34 1.22 20.08
N ALA A 68 -7.60 1.66 18.83
CA ALA A 68 -6.60 2.37 18.02
C ALA A 68 -6.14 3.68 18.69
N LEU A 69 -7.08 4.47 19.21
CA LEU A 69 -6.78 5.72 19.92
C LEU A 69 -6.05 5.47 21.24
N ALA A 70 -6.45 4.44 22.00
CA ALA A 70 -5.76 4.07 23.23
C ALA A 70 -4.30 3.65 22.97
N GLN A 71 -4.05 2.98 21.84
CA GLN A 71 -2.70 2.58 21.43
C GLN A 71 -1.85 3.74 20.91
N LEU A 72 -2.46 4.75 20.28
CA LEU A 72 -1.75 5.96 19.85
C LEU A 72 -1.17 6.77 21.01
N GLY A 73 -1.79 6.68 22.19
CA GLY A 73 -1.41 7.44 23.39
C GLY A 73 -1.64 8.95 23.26
N ASP A 74 -1.31 9.69 24.32
CA ASP A 74 -1.40 11.16 24.32
C ASP A 74 -0.28 11.78 23.46
N GLU A 75 -0.59 12.90 22.79
CA GLU A 75 0.27 13.58 21.81
C GLU A 75 1.69 13.88 22.31
N ASP A 76 1.84 14.25 23.58
CA ASP A 76 3.14 14.62 24.19
C ASP A 76 4.06 13.42 24.48
N THR A 77 3.55 12.19 24.38
CA THR A 77 4.29 10.97 24.79
C THR A 77 4.44 9.94 23.67
N SER A 78 3.77 10.16 22.55
CA SER A 78 3.67 9.21 21.47
C SER A 78 4.87 9.32 20.51
N SER A 79 5.58 8.20 20.32
CA SER A 79 6.63 8.05 19.31
C SER A 79 6.07 7.76 17.90
N THR A 80 4.75 7.79 17.73
CA THR A 80 4.10 7.44 16.46
C THR A 80 4.39 8.53 15.41
N PRO A 81 5.00 8.18 14.26
CA PRO A 81 5.32 9.16 13.23
C PRO A 81 4.09 9.94 12.76
N TYR A 82 4.31 11.20 12.37
CA TYR A 82 3.28 12.12 11.92
C TYR A 82 2.44 11.55 10.78
N GLU A 83 3.10 10.91 9.82
CA GLU A 83 2.51 10.29 8.63
C GLU A 83 1.48 9.23 9.02
N ILE A 84 1.74 8.48 10.10
CA ILE A 84 0.84 7.43 10.59
C ILE A 84 -0.41 8.05 11.22
N ARG A 85 -0.26 9.11 12.02
CA ARG A 85 -1.42 9.84 12.59
C ARG A 85 -2.28 10.42 11.47
N TYR A 86 -1.65 11.04 10.47
CA TYR A 86 -2.35 11.56 9.31
C TYR A 86 -3.17 10.46 8.59
N LEU A 87 -2.54 9.33 8.30
CA LEU A 87 -3.21 8.24 7.61
C LEU A 87 -4.35 7.62 8.43
N LEU A 88 -4.19 7.50 9.76
CA LEU A 88 -5.26 7.03 10.64
C LEU A 88 -6.41 8.04 10.72
N MET A 89 -6.13 9.34 10.66
CA MET A 89 -7.16 10.38 10.55
C MET A 89 -7.93 10.23 9.23
N THR A 90 -7.25 10.05 8.10
CA THR A 90 -7.92 9.82 6.80
C THR A 90 -8.81 8.58 6.85
N LEU A 91 -8.30 7.47 7.40
CA LEU A 91 -9.08 6.24 7.54
C LEU A 91 -10.28 6.38 8.50
N ALA A 92 -10.15 7.19 9.56
CA ALA A 92 -11.25 7.50 10.47
C ALA A 92 -12.34 8.30 9.75
N LEU A 93 -11.92 9.30 8.98
CA LEU A 93 -12.81 10.07 8.13
C LEU A 93 -13.51 9.17 7.10
N GLU A 94 -12.79 8.34 6.34
CA GLU A 94 -13.38 7.38 5.39
C GLU A 94 -14.48 6.50 6.02
N GLN A 95 -14.36 6.17 7.31
CA GLN A 95 -15.34 5.38 8.06
C GLN A 95 -16.41 6.23 8.78
N ASN A 96 -16.48 7.53 8.50
CA ASN A 96 -17.34 8.52 9.15
C ASN A 96 -17.14 8.63 10.69
N ARG A 97 -15.94 8.33 11.17
CA ARG A 97 -15.52 8.39 12.59
C ARG A 97 -14.86 9.72 12.91
N ARG A 98 -15.66 10.78 12.92
CA ARG A 98 -15.22 12.15 13.17
C ARG A 98 -14.68 12.36 14.58
N ASP A 99 -15.25 11.64 15.53
CA ASP A 99 -14.78 11.57 16.91
C ASP A 99 -13.33 11.09 16.99
N ALA A 100 -12.99 10.05 16.22
CA ALA A 100 -11.64 9.52 16.17
C ALA A 100 -10.70 10.43 15.38
N ALA A 101 -11.13 10.91 14.21
CA ALA A 101 -10.34 11.86 13.42
C ALA A 101 -9.97 13.12 14.21
N SER A 102 -10.91 13.66 14.99
CA SER A 102 -10.68 14.83 15.85
C SER A 102 -9.76 14.56 17.03
N GLN A 103 -9.73 13.33 17.55
CA GLN A 103 -8.83 12.93 18.64
C GLN A 103 -7.41 12.63 18.13
N ILE A 104 -7.27 12.19 16.88
CA ILE A 104 -5.97 11.96 16.24
C ILE A 104 -5.30 13.29 15.85
N GLY A 105 -6.10 14.27 15.42
CA GLY A 105 -5.65 15.55 14.89
C GLY A 105 -5.66 16.70 15.90
N GLY A 106 -5.27 16.48 17.16
CA GLY A 106 -5.04 17.59 18.09
C GLY A 106 -4.05 18.59 17.47
N ARG A 107 -4.44 19.88 17.55
CA ARG A 107 -3.81 21.08 16.98
C ARG A 107 -2.94 20.84 15.74
N VAL A 108 -3.61 20.55 14.61
CA VAL A 108 -3.04 20.70 13.26
C VAL A 108 -2.36 22.07 13.04
N SER A 109 -2.72 23.10 13.82
CA SER A 109 -2.12 24.45 13.84
C SER A 109 -0.68 24.55 14.36
N ASP A 110 -0.18 23.56 15.09
CA ASP A 110 1.14 23.65 15.76
C ASP A 110 2.26 23.02 14.89
N PHE A 111 1.95 22.64 13.65
CA PHE A 111 2.85 21.92 12.75
C PHE A 111 3.51 22.87 11.74
N ASP A 112 4.76 23.23 12.00
CA ASP A 112 5.66 23.94 11.08
C ASP A 112 6.20 22.97 10.00
N SER A 113 5.29 22.30 9.28
CA SER A 113 5.60 21.35 8.21
C SER A 113 5.35 22.01 6.85
N PRO A 114 6.29 21.91 5.88
CA PRO A 114 6.11 22.44 4.53
C PRO A 114 4.93 21.81 3.75
N TYR A 115 4.28 20.77 4.30
CA TYR A 115 3.15 20.05 3.72
C TYR A 115 1.78 20.44 4.30
N HIS A 116 1.71 21.44 5.20
CA HIS A 116 0.47 21.85 5.90
C HIS A 116 -0.70 22.23 4.97
N GLY A 117 -0.42 22.80 3.79
CA GLY A 117 -1.45 23.12 2.79
C GLY A 117 -2.05 21.89 2.09
N GLU A 118 -1.30 20.80 2.00
CA GLU A 118 -1.69 19.54 1.37
C GLU A 118 -2.68 18.77 2.26
N ASP A 119 -2.37 18.71 3.55
CA ASP A 119 -3.17 18.00 4.55
C ASP A 119 -4.51 18.71 4.85
N LEU A 120 -4.52 20.05 4.81
CA LEU A 120 -5.76 20.84 4.90
C LEU A 120 -6.67 20.62 3.69
N PHE A 121 -6.10 20.54 2.48
CA PHE A 121 -6.85 20.34 1.24
C PHE A 121 -7.52 18.95 1.20
N ARG A 122 -6.81 17.91 1.65
CA ARG A 122 -7.34 16.54 1.80
C ARG A 122 -8.51 16.47 2.78
N ALA A 123 -8.43 17.16 3.92
CA ALA A 123 -9.51 17.23 4.91
C ALA A 123 -10.74 18.03 4.43
N VAL A 124 -10.53 19.14 3.71
CA VAL A 124 -11.59 19.92 3.06
C VAL A 124 -12.39 19.06 2.07
N ARG A 125 -11.68 18.31 1.21
CA ARG A 125 -12.30 17.53 0.15
C ARG A 125 -13.18 16.42 0.70
N PHE A 126 -12.67 15.68 1.70
CA PHE A 126 -13.43 14.65 2.39
C PHE A 126 -14.74 15.20 2.98
N LEU A 127 -14.71 16.41 3.55
CA LEU A 127 -15.90 17.05 4.09
C LEU A 127 -16.90 17.42 2.99
N LEU A 128 -16.45 17.85 1.81
CA LEU A 128 -17.34 18.09 0.66
C LEU A 128 -17.98 16.81 0.13
N GLU A 129 -17.20 15.74 -0.03
CA GLU A 129 -17.66 14.44 -0.57
C GLU A 129 -18.64 13.72 0.35
N THR A 130 -18.61 14.03 1.66
CA THR A 130 -19.55 13.49 2.66
C THR A 130 -20.74 14.43 2.94
N GLY A 131 -20.98 15.41 2.09
CA GLY A 131 -22.12 16.32 2.19
C GLY A 131 -22.01 17.37 3.31
N ARG A 132 -20.80 17.60 3.83
CA ARG A 132 -20.52 18.54 4.94
C ARG A 132 -19.93 19.85 4.46
N ALA A 133 -20.68 20.49 3.58
CA ALA A 133 -20.29 21.73 2.94
C ALA A 133 -19.88 22.84 3.93
N ASP A 134 -20.54 22.97 5.09
CA ASP A 134 -20.23 24.04 6.03
C ASP A 134 -18.91 23.82 6.78
N SER A 135 -18.61 22.56 7.14
CA SER A 135 -17.33 22.21 7.77
C SER A 135 -16.17 22.29 6.78
N ALA A 136 -16.41 21.90 5.54
CA ALA A 136 -15.46 22.12 4.45
C ALA A 136 -15.22 23.61 4.22
N ARG A 137 -16.26 24.45 4.27
CA ARG A 137 -16.18 25.90 4.08
C ARG A 137 -15.39 26.59 5.19
N THR A 138 -15.59 26.21 6.45
CA THR A 138 -14.78 26.70 7.58
C THR A 138 -13.31 26.35 7.43
N LEU A 139 -13.00 25.14 6.95
CA LEU A 139 -11.64 24.66 6.74
C LEU A 139 -11.02 25.27 5.44
N MET A 140 -11.83 25.57 4.44
CA MET A 140 -11.47 26.22 3.16
C MET A 140 -11.17 27.72 3.28
N ASN A 141 -11.67 28.41 4.31
CA ASN A 141 -11.32 29.82 4.53
C ASN A 141 -9.81 30.04 4.78
N PHE A 142 -9.04 28.95 4.86
CA PHE A 142 -7.59 28.93 4.95
C PHE A 142 -6.87 28.55 3.62
N VAL A 143 -7.59 28.24 2.52
CA VAL A 143 -6.99 27.74 1.24
C VAL A 143 -7.79 28.20 -0.01
N GLU A 144 -7.17 28.84 -0.99
CA GLU A 144 -7.82 29.22 -2.28
C GLU A 144 -7.51 28.24 -3.43
N ILE A 145 -8.48 27.46 -3.96
CA ILE A 145 -8.29 26.65 -5.21
C ILE A 145 -9.59 26.49 -6.08
N PRO A 146 -9.52 26.58 -7.44
CA PRO A 146 -10.62 26.31 -8.41
C PRO A 146 -10.64 24.90 -9.08
N THR A 147 -11.70 24.60 -9.87
CA THR A 147 -12.21 23.26 -10.29
C THR A 147 -11.29 22.33 -11.12
N ILE A 148 -11.38 21.05 -10.77
CA ILE A 148 -10.43 19.95 -11.04
C ILE A 148 -10.35 19.49 -12.50
N ARG A 149 -11.50 19.32 -13.16
CA ARG A 149 -11.61 18.72 -14.51
C ARG A 149 -10.93 19.58 -15.58
N ALA A 150 -11.11 20.90 -15.52
CA ALA A 150 -10.54 21.84 -16.48
C ALA A 150 -9.00 21.88 -16.40
N ARG A 151 -8.43 21.62 -15.22
CA ARG A 151 -6.97 21.58 -15.00
C ARG A 151 -6.33 20.33 -15.59
N ILE A 152 -6.90 19.15 -15.36
CA ILE A 152 -6.41 17.87 -15.92
C ILE A 152 -6.37 17.94 -17.46
N GLN A 153 -7.44 18.45 -18.07
CA GLN A 153 -7.51 18.61 -19.53
C GLN A 153 -6.47 19.60 -20.07
N LYS A 154 -6.18 20.68 -19.34
CA LYS A 154 -5.18 21.69 -19.72
C LYS A 154 -3.73 21.20 -19.54
N ALA A 155 -3.46 20.31 -18.58
CA ALA A 155 -2.13 19.76 -18.38
C ALA A 155 -1.78 18.69 -19.44
N LEU A 156 -2.74 17.82 -19.76
CA LEU A 156 -2.59 16.79 -20.79
C LEU A 156 -2.45 17.38 -22.20
N SER A 157 -3.15 18.48 -22.51
CA SER A 157 -3.03 19.15 -23.81
C SER A 157 -1.69 19.84 -24.05
N LYS A 158 -0.89 20.09 -23.01
CA LYS A 158 0.45 20.67 -23.12
C LYS A 158 1.56 19.64 -23.35
N THR A 159 1.27 18.37 -23.06
CA THR A 159 2.27 17.29 -22.96
C THR A 159 2.07 16.20 -24.00
N GLN A 160 0.88 16.10 -24.59
CA GLN A 160 0.59 15.21 -25.70
C GLN A 160 0.27 15.99 -26.98
N SER A 161 0.74 15.50 -28.13
CA SER A 161 0.37 16.03 -29.46
C SER A 161 -1.07 15.73 -29.86
N SER A 162 -1.78 14.91 -29.07
CA SER A 162 -3.19 14.54 -29.24
C SER A 162 -3.92 14.62 -27.90
N ALA A 163 -5.23 14.82 -27.93
CA ALA A 163 -6.04 14.79 -26.71
C ALA A 163 -5.89 13.41 -26.00
N PRO A 164 -5.85 13.37 -24.66
CA PRO A 164 -5.79 12.12 -23.91
C PRO A 164 -7.03 11.27 -24.21
N SER A 165 -6.88 9.94 -24.27
CA SER A 165 -8.02 9.05 -24.47
C SER A 165 -9.03 9.19 -23.32
N PRO A 166 -10.34 9.03 -23.57
CA PRO A 166 -11.36 9.02 -22.51
C PRO A 166 -11.03 8.07 -21.36
N GLU A 167 -10.44 6.92 -21.67
CA GLU A 167 -10.03 5.90 -20.70
C GLU A 167 -8.89 6.39 -19.80
N LEU A 168 -7.90 7.11 -20.36
CA LEU A 168 -6.83 7.73 -19.59
C LEU A 168 -7.37 8.88 -18.73
N ALA A 169 -8.25 9.72 -19.27
CA ALA A 169 -8.89 10.79 -18.53
C ALA A 169 -9.69 10.25 -17.34
N ASP A 170 -10.45 9.18 -17.53
CA ASP A 170 -11.22 8.55 -16.45
C ASP A 170 -10.32 7.85 -15.42
N ALA A 171 -9.23 7.18 -15.83
CA ALA A 171 -8.27 6.58 -14.92
C ALA A 171 -7.55 7.65 -14.06
N LEU A 172 -7.14 8.76 -14.67
CA LEU A 172 -6.55 9.90 -13.96
C LEU A 172 -7.60 10.56 -13.05
N ILE A 173 -8.86 10.68 -13.48
CA ILE A 173 -9.95 11.17 -12.64
C ILE A 173 -10.18 10.23 -11.45
N GLN A 174 -10.09 8.90 -11.63
CA GLN A 174 -10.23 7.96 -10.53
C GLN A 174 -9.06 8.05 -9.55
N LEU A 175 -7.83 8.20 -10.03
CA LEU A 175 -6.65 8.46 -9.18
C LEU A 175 -6.77 9.79 -8.45
N VAL A 176 -7.20 10.85 -9.13
CA VAL A 176 -7.45 12.18 -8.54
C VAL A 176 -8.62 12.17 -7.58
N LYS A 177 -9.68 11.40 -7.82
CA LYS A 177 -10.79 11.23 -6.86
C LYS A 177 -10.36 10.44 -5.64
N ALA A 178 -9.45 9.50 -5.82
CA ALA A 178 -8.87 8.68 -4.76
C ALA A 178 -7.80 9.40 -3.93
N ASP A 179 -7.13 10.40 -4.50
CA ASP A 179 -6.00 11.11 -3.90
C ASP A 179 -6.06 12.61 -4.24
N ALA A 180 -6.19 13.46 -3.21
CA ALA A 180 -6.32 14.91 -3.38
C ALA A 180 -5.03 15.58 -3.83
N ASP A 181 -3.89 14.90 -3.64
CA ASP A 181 -2.59 15.41 -4.06
C ASP A 181 -2.41 15.23 -5.56
N GLY A 182 -3.02 14.18 -6.12
CA GLY A 182 -3.20 13.96 -7.56
C GLY A 182 -3.45 15.27 -8.31
N LEU A 183 -4.35 16.10 -7.77
CA LEU A 183 -4.71 17.41 -8.30
C LEU A 183 -3.62 18.47 -8.29
N PHE A 184 -2.83 18.53 -7.23
CA PHE A 184 -1.65 19.38 -7.15
C PHE A 184 -0.60 18.92 -8.18
N TRP A 185 -0.46 17.60 -8.38
CA TRP A 185 0.47 17.01 -9.33
C TRP A 185 0.12 17.31 -10.80
N PHE A 186 -1.18 17.33 -11.16
CA PHE A 186 -1.63 17.79 -12.49
C PHE A 186 -1.41 19.30 -12.73
N THR A 187 -0.98 20.06 -11.72
CA THR A 187 -0.53 21.45 -11.92
C THR A 187 0.97 21.56 -12.18
N GLN A 188 1.75 20.50 -11.94
CA GLN A 188 3.18 20.44 -12.20
C GLN A 188 3.47 19.96 -13.64
N PRO A 189 4.63 20.32 -14.22
CA PRO A 189 5.11 19.74 -15.48
C PRO A 189 5.16 18.21 -15.41
N PHE A 190 4.90 17.54 -16.54
CA PHE A 190 4.81 16.08 -16.63
C PHE A 190 6.09 15.38 -16.18
N GLU A 191 7.24 16.02 -16.36
CA GLU A 191 8.54 15.54 -15.92
C GLU A 191 8.64 15.43 -14.38
N LYS A 192 7.73 16.04 -13.62
CA LYS A 192 7.64 15.97 -12.16
C LYS A 192 6.57 15.01 -11.65
N TRP A 193 5.84 14.33 -12.54
CA TRP A 193 4.79 13.38 -12.12
C TRP A 193 5.36 12.09 -11.53
N GLN A 194 6.64 11.82 -11.74
CA GLN A 194 7.32 10.62 -11.27
C GLN A 194 7.37 10.58 -9.72
N ASP A 195 7.83 11.67 -9.09
CA ASP A 195 7.83 11.85 -7.63
C ASP A 195 6.40 11.74 -7.03
N SER A 196 5.39 12.11 -7.81
CA SER A 196 3.98 12.06 -7.40
C SER A 196 3.37 10.66 -7.46
N ILE A 197 3.82 9.83 -8.41
CA ILE A 197 3.35 8.45 -8.54
C ILE A 197 3.88 7.61 -7.37
N ASP A 198 5.05 7.93 -6.83
CA ASP A 198 5.56 7.31 -5.60
C ASP A 198 4.64 7.53 -4.40
N VAL A 199 4.12 8.75 -4.23
CA VAL A 199 3.15 9.08 -3.16
C VAL A 199 1.84 8.32 -3.34
N VAL A 200 1.30 8.31 -4.56
CA VAL A 200 0.09 7.55 -4.90
C VAL A 200 0.29 6.05 -4.64
N ILE A 201 1.48 5.53 -4.96
CA ILE A 201 1.84 4.15 -4.68
C ILE A 201 1.85 3.92 -3.19
N LEU A 202 2.58 4.72 -2.40
CA LEU A 202 2.57 4.64 -0.94
C LEU A 202 1.13 4.63 -0.39
N GLN A 203 0.24 5.49 -0.87
CA GLN A 203 -1.17 5.47 -0.44
C GLN A 203 -1.90 4.18 -0.84
N ILE A 204 -1.68 3.66 -2.05
CA ILE A 204 -2.22 2.37 -2.49
C ILE A 204 -1.65 1.23 -1.64
N LEU A 205 -0.36 1.29 -1.27
CA LEU A 205 0.31 0.34 -0.38
C LEU A 205 -0.34 0.31 1.00
N MET A 206 -0.80 1.45 1.49
CA MET A 206 -1.36 1.57 2.84
C MET A 206 -2.87 1.29 2.89
N THR A 207 -3.62 1.68 1.86
CA THR A 207 -5.10 1.56 1.85
C THR A 207 -5.58 0.20 1.38
N ALA A 208 -4.74 -0.57 0.69
CA ALA A 208 -5.10 -1.78 -0.03
C ALA A 208 -6.36 -1.64 -0.89
N ASN A 209 -6.53 -0.46 -1.48
CA ASN A 209 -7.66 -0.16 -2.32
C ASN A 209 -7.41 -0.71 -3.73
N ARG A 210 -8.11 -1.80 -4.04
CA ARG A 210 -7.97 -2.53 -5.31
C ARG A 210 -8.33 -1.67 -6.53
N ASP A 211 -9.38 -0.86 -6.41
CA ASP A 211 -9.83 0.02 -7.51
C ASP A 211 -8.76 1.07 -7.84
N ARG A 212 -8.06 1.59 -6.81
CA ARG A 212 -6.94 2.52 -6.99
C ARG A 212 -5.74 1.85 -7.64
N TYR A 213 -5.43 0.62 -7.25
CA TYR A 213 -4.34 -0.17 -7.85
C TYR A 213 -4.59 -0.42 -9.35
N THR A 214 -5.81 -0.85 -9.71
CA THR A 214 -6.21 -1.03 -11.12
C THR A 214 -6.15 0.28 -11.90
N ALA A 215 -6.63 1.39 -11.33
CA ALA A 215 -6.57 2.70 -11.99
C ALA A 215 -5.13 3.15 -12.24
N LEU A 216 -4.23 2.94 -11.28
CA LEU A 216 -2.81 3.24 -11.42
C LEU A 216 -2.17 2.43 -12.55
N LEU A 217 -2.42 1.12 -12.62
CA LEU A 217 -1.88 0.28 -13.69
C LEU A 217 -2.36 0.71 -15.07
N ARG A 218 -3.62 1.14 -15.21
CA ARG A 218 -4.14 1.69 -16.48
C ARG A 218 -3.44 2.98 -16.88
N VAL A 219 -3.12 3.84 -15.92
CA VAL A 219 -2.33 5.05 -16.21
C VAL A 219 -0.93 4.68 -16.65
N ILE A 220 -0.25 3.78 -15.93
CA ILE A 220 1.09 3.30 -16.31
C ILE A 220 1.08 2.71 -17.73
N GLU A 221 0.11 1.85 -18.04
CA GLU A 221 -0.06 1.25 -19.37
C GLU A 221 -0.28 2.30 -20.47
N SER A 222 -0.98 3.38 -20.16
CA SER A 222 -1.32 4.45 -21.11
C SER A 222 -0.19 5.45 -21.34
N LEU A 223 0.93 5.35 -20.62
CA LEU A 223 2.05 6.27 -20.69
C LEU A 223 3.25 5.60 -21.39
N PRO A 224 3.42 5.79 -22.73
CA PRO A 224 4.38 5.03 -23.53
C PRO A 224 5.86 5.26 -23.21
N ASN A 225 6.18 6.33 -22.46
CA ASN A 225 7.54 6.65 -22.00
C ASN A 225 7.66 6.64 -20.47
N PHE A 226 6.72 6.00 -19.77
CA PHE A 226 6.81 5.90 -18.32
C PHE A 226 8.00 5.01 -17.95
N ARG A 227 9.13 5.65 -17.65
CA ARG A 227 10.27 4.97 -17.06
C ARG A 227 9.88 4.63 -15.64
N SER A 228 9.51 3.38 -15.38
CA SER A 228 9.49 2.92 -14.01
C SER A 228 10.92 3.01 -13.51
N ASP A 229 11.18 3.85 -12.52
CA ASP A 229 12.39 3.64 -11.75
C ASP A 229 12.34 2.23 -11.10
N GLY A 230 13.48 1.75 -10.62
CA GLY A 230 13.54 0.45 -9.97
C GLY A 230 12.63 0.34 -8.74
N TYR A 231 12.24 1.47 -8.16
CA TYR A 231 11.37 1.51 -6.98
C TYR A 231 9.93 1.13 -7.34
N LEU A 232 9.32 1.81 -8.30
CA LEU A 232 7.97 1.53 -8.80
C LEU A 232 7.81 0.08 -9.26
N ARG A 233 8.81 -0.38 -10.01
CA ARG A 233 8.86 -1.73 -10.58
C ARG A 233 8.90 -2.80 -9.50
N LEU A 234 9.54 -2.53 -8.37
CA LEU A 234 9.57 -3.46 -7.23
C LEU A 234 8.35 -3.33 -6.33
N GLN A 235 7.92 -2.11 -6.00
CA GLN A 235 6.89 -1.88 -4.99
C GLN A 235 5.51 -2.33 -5.44
N LEU A 236 5.12 -2.07 -6.69
CA LEU A 236 3.78 -2.47 -7.16
C LEU A 236 3.57 -3.98 -7.04
N PRO A 237 4.42 -4.84 -7.64
CA PRO A 237 4.34 -6.29 -7.45
C PRO A 237 4.40 -6.75 -6.00
N LYS A 238 5.32 -6.18 -5.22
CA LYS A 238 5.48 -6.53 -3.81
C LYS A 238 4.18 -6.27 -3.03
N ASN A 239 3.49 -5.18 -3.34
CA ASN A 239 2.27 -4.83 -2.64
C ASN A 239 1.06 -5.62 -3.11
N ALA A 240 0.95 -5.93 -4.40
CA ALA A 240 -0.03 -6.90 -4.89
C ALA A 240 0.08 -8.22 -4.09
N TRP A 241 1.30 -8.73 -3.93
CA TRP A 241 1.56 -9.93 -3.13
C TRP A 241 1.19 -9.76 -1.65
N LEU A 242 1.72 -8.73 -0.98
CA LEU A 242 1.48 -8.50 0.44
C LEU A 242 -0.01 -8.29 0.76
N GLN A 243 -0.71 -7.50 -0.06
CA GLN A 243 -2.12 -7.14 0.13
C GLN A 243 -3.11 -8.16 -0.37
N ASP A 244 -2.63 -9.31 -0.84
CA ASP A 244 -3.50 -10.36 -1.30
C ASP A 244 -4.41 -9.95 -2.46
N PHE A 245 -3.80 -9.33 -3.46
CA PHE A 245 -4.47 -8.83 -4.65
C PHE A 245 -3.63 -9.07 -5.90
N TYR A 246 -4.29 -9.29 -7.03
CA TYR A 246 -3.63 -9.41 -8.31
C TYR A 246 -4.53 -8.85 -9.40
N ASP A 247 -3.94 -7.99 -10.24
CA ASP A 247 -4.56 -7.46 -11.45
C ASP A 247 -3.74 -7.95 -12.66
N PRO A 248 -4.36 -8.58 -13.68
CA PRO A 248 -3.66 -9.02 -14.89
C PRO A 248 -2.90 -7.91 -15.64
N LEU A 249 -3.29 -6.64 -15.47
CA LEU A 249 -2.55 -5.51 -16.03
C LEU A 249 -1.13 -5.40 -15.44
N LEU A 250 -0.90 -5.90 -14.23
CA LEU A 250 0.43 -5.99 -13.64
C LEU A 250 1.35 -6.89 -14.47
N ALA A 251 0.87 -8.09 -14.82
CA ALA A 251 1.66 -8.99 -15.65
C ALA A 251 1.86 -8.43 -17.06
N LYS A 252 0.81 -7.84 -17.65
CA LYS A 252 0.93 -7.20 -18.97
C LYS A 252 2.03 -6.15 -18.97
N TRP A 253 2.01 -5.25 -17.99
CA TRP A 253 3.01 -4.19 -17.86
C TRP A 253 4.43 -4.74 -17.67
N LEU A 254 4.63 -5.69 -16.75
CA LEU A 254 5.96 -6.25 -16.48
C LEU A 254 6.54 -7.03 -17.66
N LEU A 255 5.70 -7.81 -18.38
CA LEU A 255 6.11 -8.59 -19.55
C LEU A 255 6.47 -7.72 -20.76
N GLN A 256 5.94 -6.49 -20.83
CA GLN A 256 6.17 -5.54 -21.92
C GLN A 256 7.33 -4.58 -21.64
N THR A 257 7.76 -4.45 -20.38
CA THR A 257 8.78 -3.48 -19.97
C THR A 257 10.16 -4.15 -19.98
N PRO A 258 11.12 -3.67 -20.81
CA PRO A 258 12.45 -4.27 -20.92
C PRO A 258 13.17 -4.39 -19.58
N VAL A 259 13.88 -5.50 -19.39
CA VAL A 259 14.71 -5.74 -18.20
C VAL A 259 16.06 -5.08 -18.43
N GLU A 260 16.24 -3.84 -17.96
CA GLU A 260 17.55 -3.20 -17.97
C GLU A 260 18.28 -3.45 -16.65
N GLY A 261 19.39 -4.20 -16.70
CA GLY A 261 20.47 -4.13 -15.71
C GLY A 261 20.23 -4.72 -14.31
N LEU A 262 19.13 -5.42 -14.04
CA LEU A 262 18.87 -6.06 -12.75
C LEU A 262 19.15 -7.56 -12.80
N GLY A 263 19.78 -8.08 -11.74
CA GLY A 263 20.09 -9.51 -11.53
C GLY A 263 18.85 -10.40 -11.40
N ASP A 264 18.74 -11.19 -10.34
CA ASP A 264 17.55 -12.03 -10.08
C ASP A 264 16.30 -11.14 -9.98
N GLN A 265 15.46 -11.09 -11.01
CA GLN A 265 14.33 -10.16 -11.20
C GLN A 265 13.28 -10.25 -10.08
N PRO A 266 13.43 -9.48 -8.98
CA PRO A 266 12.65 -9.72 -7.77
C PRO A 266 11.23 -9.17 -7.92
N ASP A 267 11.06 -8.10 -8.68
CA ASP A 267 9.79 -7.53 -9.12
C ASP A 267 8.90 -8.55 -9.83
N VAL A 268 9.45 -9.30 -10.79
CA VAL A 268 8.69 -10.30 -11.55
C VAL A 268 8.30 -11.47 -10.65
N ALA A 269 9.19 -11.88 -9.74
CA ALA A 269 8.87 -12.92 -8.76
C ALA A 269 7.80 -12.51 -7.75
N HIS A 270 7.79 -11.24 -7.29
CA HIS A 270 6.70 -10.71 -6.46
C HIS A 270 5.37 -10.74 -7.22
N ALA A 271 5.36 -10.34 -8.49
CA ALA A 271 4.15 -10.39 -9.31
C ALA A 271 3.68 -11.83 -9.52
N ALA A 272 4.60 -12.76 -9.75
CA ALA A 272 4.28 -14.17 -9.89
C ALA A 272 3.73 -14.75 -8.58
N ALA A 273 4.30 -14.39 -7.44
CA ALA A 273 3.79 -14.77 -6.13
C ALA A 273 2.37 -14.23 -5.90
N ALA A 274 2.12 -12.96 -6.22
CA ALA A 274 0.79 -12.33 -6.14
C ALA A 274 -0.24 -13.06 -7.03
N ALA A 275 0.13 -13.32 -8.28
CA ALA A 275 -0.70 -14.04 -9.24
C ALA A 275 -1.06 -15.45 -8.74
N ALA A 276 -0.05 -16.20 -8.29
CA ALA A 276 -0.24 -17.55 -7.79
C ALA A 276 -1.12 -17.57 -6.53
N GLN A 277 -0.91 -16.64 -5.60
CA GLN A 277 -1.72 -16.47 -4.40
C GLN A 277 -3.18 -16.13 -4.69
N ALA A 278 -3.43 -15.36 -5.76
CA ALA A 278 -4.77 -15.08 -6.28
C ALA A 278 -5.38 -16.25 -7.10
N GLY A 279 -4.65 -17.36 -7.25
CA GLY A 279 -5.08 -18.53 -8.03
C GLY A 279 -4.86 -18.41 -9.54
N GLN A 280 -4.23 -17.33 -10.01
CA GLN A 280 -3.90 -17.09 -11.42
C GLN A 280 -2.57 -17.77 -11.79
N PHE A 281 -2.52 -19.11 -11.68
CA PHE A 281 -1.28 -19.87 -11.89
C PHE A 281 -0.70 -19.71 -13.30
N GLY A 282 -1.54 -19.60 -14.33
CA GLY A 282 -1.06 -19.38 -15.69
C GLY A 282 -0.32 -18.06 -15.87
N ASP A 283 -0.74 -17.00 -15.17
CA ASP A 283 -0.02 -15.72 -15.18
C ASP A 283 1.29 -15.82 -14.39
N ALA A 284 1.23 -16.48 -13.23
CA ALA A 284 2.39 -16.71 -12.40
C ALA A 284 3.51 -17.48 -13.13
N GLU A 285 3.15 -18.53 -13.88
CA GLU A 285 4.08 -19.30 -14.69
C GLU A 285 4.69 -18.48 -15.84
N ARG A 286 3.88 -17.68 -16.54
CA ARG A 286 4.38 -16.79 -17.60
C ARG A 286 5.37 -15.76 -17.05
N LEU A 287 5.08 -15.19 -15.89
CA LEU A 287 5.98 -14.25 -15.21
C LEU A 287 7.30 -14.93 -14.81
N MET A 288 7.26 -16.12 -14.20
CA MET A 288 8.49 -16.83 -13.84
C MET A 288 9.31 -17.28 -15.06
N GLN A 289 8.66 -17.65 -16.16
CA GLN A 289 9.35 -17.94 -17.43
C GLN A 289 10.04 -16.69 -17.98
N HIS A 290 9.38 -15.52 -17.88
CA HIS A 290 9.95 -14.25 -18.29
C HIS A 290 11.14 -13.83 -17.41
N ALA A 291 11.07 -14.08 -16.10
CA ALA A 291 12.17 -13.85 -15.18
C ALA A 291 13.41 -14.71 -15.50
N GLY A 292 13.21 -15.84 -16.18
CA GLY A 292 14.27 -16.77 -16.54
C GLY A 292 14.83 -17.50 -15.32
N ARG A 293 16.14 -17.71 -15.29
CA ARG A 293 16.80 -18.34 -14.14
C ARG A 293 16.97 -17.31 -13.03
N VAL A 294 16.35 -17.60 -11.88
CA VAL A 294 16.47 -16.79 -10.66
C VAL A 294 17.17 -17.55 -9.55
N GLY A 295 17.73 -16.82 -8.59
CA GLY A 295 18.25 -17.32 -7.32
C GLY A 295 17.19 -18.07 -6.49
N ASN A 296 17.68 -18.90 -5.57
CA ASN A 296 16.81 -19.75 -4.73
C ASN A 296 15.89 -18.92 -3.82
N ASP A 297 16.37 -17.79 -3.32
CA ASP A 297 15.62 -16.86 -2.49
C ASP A 297 14.45 -16.20 -3.25
N ILE A 298 14.69 -15.78 -4.49
CA ILE A 298 13.67 -15.24 -5.38
C ILE A 298 12.67 -16.32 -5.81
N TYR A 299 13.15 -17.55 -6.02
CA TYR A 299 12.26 -18.70 -6.27
C TYR A 299 11.39 -19.04 -5.04
N ASP A 300 11.95 -18.96 -3.84
CA ASP A 300 11.25 -19.18 -2.58
C ASP A 300 10.11 -18.17 -2.35
N LEU A 301 10.29 -16.92 -2.78
CA LEU A 301 9.22 -15.91 -2.79
C LEU A 301 8.05 -16.37 -3.65
N TYR A 302 8.30 -16.78 -4.89
CA TYR A 302 7.26 -17.33 -5.79
C TYR A 302 6.57 -18.55 -5.16
N LEU A 303 7.34 -19.50 -4.61
CA LEU A 303 6.80 -20.68 -3.94
C LEU A 303 5.89 -20.32 -2.76
N SER A 304 6.16 -19.22 -2.07
CA SER A 304 5.32 -18.77 -0.96
C SER A 304 3.91 -18.41 -1.44
N GLY A 305 3.79 -17.59 -2.48
CA GLY A 305 2.51 -17.23 -3.08
C GLY A 305 1.79 -18.45 -3.68
N TYR A 306 2.55 -19.34 -4.34
CA TYR A 306 2.03 -20.59 -4.89
C TYR A 306 1.41 -21.50 -3.83
N ALA A 307 2.10 -21.69 -2.70
CA ALA A 307 1.60 -22.49 -1.59
C ALA A 307 0.30 -21.91 -1.00
N VAL A 308 0.19 -20.59 -0.87
CA VAL A 308 -1.04 -19.91 -0.43
C VAL A 308 -2.17 -20.12 -1.43
N GLY A 309 -1.90 -19.95 -2.73
CA GLY A 309 -2.86 -20.21 -3.80
C GLY A 309 -3.43 -21.62 -3.77
N LEU A 310 -2.57 -22.63 -3.56
CA LEU A 310 -3.01 -24.03 -3.40
C LEU A 310 -3.95 -24.21 -2.21
N ALA A 311 -3.66 -23.59 -1.06
CA ALA A 311 -4.52 -23.69 0.11
C ALA A 311 -5.90 -23.09 -0.12
N ARG A 312 -6.00 -21.97 -0.84
CA ARG A 312 -7.29 -21.37 -1.20
C ARG A 312 -8.15 -22.24 -2.10
N GLN A 313 -7.51 -23.02 -2.95
CA GLN A 313 -8.17 -24.06 -3.75
C GLN A 313 -8.54 -25.32 -2.93
N GLY A 314 -8.29 -25.33 -1.62
CA GLY A 314 -8.56 -26.47 -0.74
C GLY A 314 -7.50 -27.57 -0.77
N LYS A 315 -6.37 -27.36 -1.48
CA LYS A 315 -5.30 -28.37 -1.62
C LYS A 315 -4.30 -28.29 -0.45
N TYR A 316 -4.79 -28.34 0.79
CA TYR A 316 -3.99 -28.02 1.99
C TYR A 316 -2.74 -28.91 2.17
N ARG A 317 -2.82 -30.20 1.83
CA ARG A 317 -1.67 -31.12 1.94
C ARG A 317 -0.57 -30.79 0.93
N GLU A 318 -0.94 -30.32 -0.25
CA GLU A 318 0.02 -29.86 -1.26
C GLU A 318 0.60 -28.50 -0.87
N ALA A 319 -0.25 -27.57 -0.44
CA ALA A 319 0.16 -26.27 0.09
C ALA A 319 1.18 -26.39 1.23
N ALA A 320 0.90 -27.23 2.24
CA ALA A 320 1.82 -27.45 3.35
C ALA A 320 3.15 -28.09 2.92
N ARG A 321 3.13 -28.97 1.93
CA ARG A 321 4.36 -29.56 1.36
C ARG A 321 5.18 -28.52 0.59
N ALA A 322 4.52 -27.68 -0.21
CA ALA A 322 5.16 -26.58 -0.91
C ALA A 322 5.79 -25.59 0.07
N ALA A 323 5.03 -25.13 1.07
CA ALA A 323 5.52 -24.18 2.08
C ALA A 323 6.73 -24.71 2.86
N ARG A 324 6.76 -26.00 3.23
CA ARG A 324 7.90 -26.60 3.94
C ARG A 324 9.20 -26.67 3.14
N ARG A 325 9.12 -26.64 1.81
CA ARG A 325 10.30 -26.66 0.93
C ARG A 325 10.96 -25.30 0.77
N ILE A 326 10.26 -24.22 1.12
CA ILE A 326 10.76 -22.85 1.02
C ILE A 326 11.98 -22.71 1.92
N GLY A 327 13.16 -22.45 1.36
CA GLY A 327 14.42 -22.32 2.09
C GLY A 327 14.49 -21.07 2.96
N VAL A 328 14.03 -19.93 2.43
CA VAL A 328 13.99 -18.64 3.13
C VAL A 328 12.96 -18.66 4.28
N PRO A 329 13.37 -18.47 5.55
CA PRO A 329 12.47 -18.56 6.70
C PRO A 329 11.29 -17.58 6.66
N GLU A 330 11.52 -16.35 6.21
CA GLU A 330 10.50 -15.29 6.15
C GLU A 330 9.33 -15.70 5.23
N TYR A 331 9.64 -16.13 4.01
CA TYR A 331 8.65 -16.62 3.04
C TYR A 331 7.97 -17.92 3.49
N ARG A 332 8.70 -18.80 4.18
CA ARG A 332 8.14 -20.03 4.77
C ARG A 332 7.09 -19.70 5.82
N VAL A 333 7.40 -18.78 6.74
CA VAL A 333 6.48 -18.35 7.80
C VAL A 333 5.25 -17.67 7.19
N TYR A 334 5.45 -16.77 6.22
CA TYR A 334 4.35 -16.13 5.50
C TYR A 334 3.39 -17.17 4.88
N ALA A 335 3.93 -18.15 4.14
CA ALA A 335 3.13 -19.18 3.50
C ALA A 335 2.36 -20.03 4.52
N LEU A 336 3.04 -20.52 5.56
CA LEU A 336 2.41 -21.36 6.59
C LEU A 336 1.31 -20.61 7.37
N ALA A 337 1.53 -19.33 7.70
CA ALA A 337 0.55 -18.49 8.38
C ALA A 337 -0.72 -18.31 7.53
N ASN A 338 -0.56 -18.00 6.24
CA ASN A 338 -1.69 -17.85 5.32
C ASN A 338 -2.43 -19.19 5.09
N ILE A 339 -1.70 -20.30 4.97
CA ILE A 339 -2.32 -21.64 4.90
C ILE A 339 -3.16 -21.94 6.14
N ALA A 340 -2.63 -21.64 7.33
CA ALA A 340 -3.36 -21.81 8.60
C ALA A 340 -4.61 -20.92 8.67
N ALA A 341 -4.51 -19.68 8.17
CA ALA A 341 -5.66 -18.78 8.08
C ALA A 341 -6.76 -19.34 7.15
N GLU A 342 -6.39 -19.94 6.01
CA GLU A 342 -7.33 -20.59 5.10
C GLU A 342 -7.99 -21.84 5.71
N LEU A 343 -7.22 -22.66 6.44
CA LEU A 343 -7.78 -23.80 7.20
C LEU A 343 -8.82 -23.33 8.23
N LYS A 344 -8.47 -22.29 9.02
CA LYS A 344 -9.38 -21.70 10.02
C LYS A 344 -10.67 -21.18 9.39
N LYS A 345 -10.59 -20.48 8.25
CA LYS A 345 -11.79 -19.99 7.51
C LYS A 345 -12.74 -21.12 7.12
N ARG A 346 -12.23 -22.36 7.02
CA ARG A 346 -12.97 -23.56 6.62
C ARG A 346 -13.34 -24.46 7.79
N GLY A 347 -13.04 -24.05 9.03
CA GLY A 347 -13.35 -24.79 10.24
C GLY A 347 -12.49 -26.04 10.47
N LEU A 348 -11.28 -26.07 9.91
CA LEU A 348 -10.33 -27.18 10.02
C LEU A 348 -9.22 -26.92 11.04
#